data_AF-A0A151MD61-F1
#
_entry.id   AF-A0A151MD61-F1
#
_cell.length_a   1.000
_cell.length_b   1.000
_cell.length_c   1.000
_cell.angle_alpha   90.00
_cell.angle_beta   90.00
_cell.angle_gamma   90.00
#
_symmetry.space_group_name_H-M   'P 1'
#
loop_
_entity.id
_entity.type
_entity.pdbx_description
1 polymer ?
#
loop_
_entity_poly.entity_id
_entity_poly.type
_entity_poly.pdbx_seq_one_letter_code
_entity_poly.pdbx_strand_id
1 'polypeptide(L)'
;MAARSLTPPPPRRPVLSPTGPSPSGQCQRMNIPEDQADKLLLASWGLPKAVLEKYHSLGVVHMFEWQAECLMLGQVLEGKNLVYSAPTSAGKTLVAELLILKRVLETHKKALFILPFVSVAKEKKYYLQAVQTLPLVF
;
A
#
# COMPACT_ATOMS: atom_id res chain seq x y z
N MET A 1 -34.33 51.73 -31.45
CA MET A 1 -34.00 51.43 -30.05
C MET A 1 -33.59 49.97 -29.97
N ALA A 2 -32.33 49.71 -29.61
CA ALA A 2 -31.69 48.41 -29.67
C ALA A 2 -31.98 47.58 -28.40
N ALA A 3 -32.45 46.35 -28.58
CA ALA A 3 -32.46 45.34 -27.52
C ALA A 3 -31.16 44.52 -27.63
N ARG A 4 -30.25 44.69 -26.67
CA ARG A 4 -28.99 43.93 -26.58
C ARG A 4 -29.23 42.66 -25.78
N SER A 5 -29.13 41.51 -26.44
CA SER A 5 -29.16 40.19 -25.80
C SER A 5 -27.90 39.99 -24.96
N LEU A 6 -28.05 39.89 -23.63
CA LEU A 6 -26.96 39.57 -22.71
C LEU A 6 -26.79 38.05 -22.63
N THR A 7 -25.72 37.52 -23.23
CA THR A 7 -25.27 36.14 -23.01
C THR A 7 -24.32 36.09 -21.81
N PRO A 8 -24.41 35.07 -20.93
CA PRO A 8 -23.49 34.92 -19.81
C PRO A 8 -22.10 34.46 -20.27
N PRO A 9 -21.00 34.86 -19.60
CA PRO A 9 -19.65 34.49 -19.98
C PRO A 9 -19.36 33.00 -19.67
N PRO A 10 -18.50 32.32 -20.46
CA PRO A 10 -18.12 30.94 -20.22
C PRO A 10 -17.28 30.78 -18.94
N PRO A 11 -17.30 29.60 -18.29
CA PRO A 11 -16.51 29.34 -17.09
C PRO A 11 -15.00 29.41 -17.39
N ARG A 12 -14.28 30.20 -16.60
CA ARG A 12 -12.83 30.34 -16.70
C ARG A 12 -12.17 29.00 -16.34
N ARG A 13 -11.50 28.37 -17.31
CA ARG A 13 -10.61 27.23 -17.05
C ARG A 13 -9.45 27.70 -16.15
N PRO A 14 -9.02 26.93 -15.15
CA PRO A 14 -7.80 27.24 -14.41
C PRO A 14 -6.61 27.23 -15.38
N VAL A 15 -5.92 28.37 -15.47
CA VAL A 15 -4.63 28.48 -16.16
C VAL A 15 -3.59 27.78 -15.28
N LEU A 16 -3.21 26.56 -15.66
CA LEU A 16 -2.01 25.89 -15.13
C LEU A 16 -0.80 26.56 -15.77
N SER A 17 -0.13 27.41 -15.00
CA SER A 17 1.21 27.93 -15.30
C SER A 17 2.22 26.77 -15.39
N PRO A 18 3.07 26.70 -16.43
CA PRO A 18 4.12 25.69 -16.52
C PRO A 18 5.37 26.18 -15.79
N THR A 19 5.53 25.79 -14.53
CA THR A 19 6.81 25.91 -13.83
C THR A 19 6.98 24.72 -12.90
N GLY A 20 7.62 23.68 -13.42
CA GLY A 20 8.12 22.54 -12.67
C GLY A 20 9.04 21.72 -13.57
N PRO A 21 10.28 21.41 -13.15
CA PRO A 21 11.17 20.61 -13.96
C PRO A 21 10.62 19.18 -14.09
N SER A 22 10.67 18.66 -15.31
CA SER A 22 10.40 17.27 -15.68
C SER A 22 11.10 16.28 -14.73
N PRO A 23 10.45 15.21 -14.24
CA PRO A 23 11.18 14.05 -13.74
C PRO A 23 11.51 13.17 -14.95
N SER A 24 12.66 13.47 -15.56
CA SER A 24 13.40 12.49 -16.33
C SER A 24 13.57 11.23 -15.46
N GLY A 25 13.20 10.07 -15.99
CA GLY A 25 13.51 8.79 -15.36
C GLY A 25 15.00 8.67 -15.10
N GLN A 26 15.39 8.85 -13.84
CA GLN A 26 16.68 8.45 -13.32
C GLN A 26 16.44 7.68 -12.04
N CYS A 27 16.69 6.37 -12.11
CA CYS A 27 16.89 5.51 -10.97
C CYS A 27 18.10 6.04 -10.21
N GLN A 28 17.86 6.87 -9.19
CA GLN A 28 18.92 7.28 -8.29
C GLN A 28 19.28 6.07 -7.43
N ARG A 29 20.46 5.51 -7.69
CA ARG A 29 21.10 4.53 -6.82
C ARG A 29 21.43 5.24 -5.51
N MET A 30 20.55 5.14 -4.52
CA MET A 30 20.82 5.66 -3.19
C MET A 30 21.76 4.70 -2.46
N ASN A 31 22.77 5.28 -1.84
CA ASN A 31 23.71 4.62 -0.95
C ASN A 31 22.92 4.15 0.28
N ILE A 32 22.80 2.84 0.51
CA ILE A 32 21.99 2.27 1.59
C ILE A 32 22.79 2.40 2.90
N PRO A 33 22.35 3.21 3.89
CA PRO A 33 22.91 3.16 5.24
C PRO A 33 22.56 1.81 5.87
N GLU A 34 23.48 1.19 6.59
CA GLU A 34 23.33 -0.18 7.13
C GLU A 34 22.07 -0.37 8.01
N ASP A 35 21.57 0.71 8.63
CA ASP A 35 20.32 0.76 9.42
C ASP A 35 19.03 0.57 8.58
N GLN A 36 19.12 0.76 7.26
CA GLN A 36 18.00 0.62 6.34
C GLN A 36 17.81 -0.84 5.89
N ALA A 37 18.89 -1.64 5.87
CA ALA A 37 18.85 -3.04 5.44
C ALA A 37 17.98 -3.89 6.38
N ASP A 38 18.04 -3.62 7.69
CA ASP A 38 17.21 -4.31 8.68
C ASP A 38 15.71 -4.09 8.44
N LYS A 39 15.32 -2.92 7.94
CA LYS A 39 13.89 -2.58 7.70
C LYS A 39 13.33 -3.24 6.45
N LEU A 40 14.19 -3.63 5.52
CA LEU A 40 13.79 -4.38 4.33
C LEU A 40 13.52 -5.84 4.65
N LEU A 41 14.07 -6.39 5.74
CA LEU A 41 13.76 -7.75 6.18
C LEU A 41 12.31 -7.84 6.66
N LEU A 42 11.56 -8.80 6.15
CA LEU A 42 10.18 -9.04 6.57
C LEU A 42 10.09 -9.37 8.07
N ALA A 43 11.13 -10.01 8.61
CA ALA A 43 11.24 -10.37 10.02
C ALA A 43 11.17 -9.16 10.98
N SER A 44 11.55 -7.97 10.52
CA SER A 44 11.63 -6.76 11.35
C SER A 44 10.26 -6.12 11.65
N TRP A 45 9.19 -6.65 11.06
CA TRP A 45 7.85 -6.07 11.15
C TRP A 45 6.92 -6.72 12.20
N GLY A 46 7.48 -7.58 13.06
CA GLY A 46 6.76 -8.14 14.21
C GLY A 46 5.69 -9.18 13.85
N LEU A 47 5.89 -9.91 12.74
CA LEU A 47 4.99 -10.99 12.37
C LEU A 47 5.22 -12.25 13.24
N PRO A 48 4.16 -13.04 13.52
CA PRO A 48 4.33 -14.35 14.17
C PRO A 48 5.23 -15.26 13.33
N LYS A 49 6.06 -16.06 13.99
CA LYS A 49 7.00 -16.99 13.32
C LYS A 49 6.30 -17.87 12.27
N ALA A 50 5.11 -18.40 12.58
CA ALA A 50 4.36 -19.24 11.64
C ALA A 50 4.00 -18.51 10.33
N VAL A 51 3.65 -17.23 10.42
CA VAL A 51 3.32 -16.39 9.25
C VAL A 51 4.61 -16.05 8.49
N LEU A 52 5.69 -15.72 9.21
CA LEU A 52 6.99 -15.41 8.62
C LEU A 52 7.55 -16.60 7.82
N GLU A 53 7.57 -17.80 8.41
CA GLU A 53 7.97 -19.03 7.72
C GLU A 53 7.13 -19.29 6.47
N LYS A 54 5.83 -18.98 6.53
CA LYS A 54 4.95 -19.16 5.38
C LYS A 54 5.30 -18.18 4.27
N TYR A 55 5.55 -16.91 4.57
CA TYR A 55 6.03 -15.94 3.59
C TYR A 55 7.41 -16.31 3.03
N HIS A 56 8.33 -16.81 3.85
CA HIS A 56 9.62 -17.33 3.41
C HIS A 56 9.44 -18.50 2.43
N SER A 57 8.51 -19.43 2.69
CA SER A 57 8.20 -20.54 1.77
C SER A 57 7.62 -20.07 0.43
N LEU A 58 7.04 -18.86 0.39
CA LEU A 58 6.56 -18.19 -0.82
C LEU A 58 7.66 -17.33 -1.49
N GLY A 59 8.89 -17.34 -0.97
CA GLY A 59 10.01 -16.56 -1.47
C GLY A 59 10.03 -15.09 -1.02
N VAL A 60 9.16 -14.71 -0.08
CA VAL A 60 9.05 -13.35 0.43
C VAL A 60 9.91 -13.21 1.68
N VAL A 61 11.15 -12.79 1.52
CA VAL A 61 12.12 -12.55 2.62
C VAL A 61 12.39 -11.06 2.82
N HIS A 62 12.49 -10.33 1.70
CA HIS A 62 12.78 -8.90 1.69
C HIS A 62 11.62 -8.13 1.05
N MET A 63 11.37 -6.94 1.58
CA MET A 63 10.46 -5.95 1.04
C MET A 63 11.18 -5.03 0.06
N PHE A 64 10.43 -4.44 -0.87
CA PHE A 64 10.93 -3.32 -1.65
C PHE A 64 11.04 -2.06 -0.78
N GLU A 65 11.99 -1.19 -1.10
CA GLU A 65 12.21 0.08 -0.37
C GLU A 65 10.93 0.89 -0.22
N TRP A 66 10.18 1.05 -1.32
CA TRP A 66 8.92 1.78 -1.32
C TRP A 66 7.87 1.18 -0.37
N GLN A 67 7.87 -0.15 -0.18
CA GLN A 67 6.95 -0.83 0.74
C GLN A 67 7.32 -0.53 2.19
N ALA A 68 8.62 -0.58 2.53
CA ALA A 68 9.10 -0.24 3.87
C ALA A 68 8.84 1.23 4.18
N GLU A 69 9.14 2.13 3.24
CA GLU A 69 8.80 3.56 3.35
C GLU A 69 7.30 3.75 3.61
N CYS A 70 6.43 3.10 2.84
CA CYS A 70 4.97 3.21 3.01
C CYS A 70 4.50 2.82 4.42
N LEU A 71 5.14 1.83 5.04
CA LEU A 71 4.81 1.39 6.40
C LEU A 71 5.36 2.34 7.47
N MET A 72 6.47 3.02 7.20
CA MET A 72 7.08 4.00 8.11
C MET A 72 6.46 5.40 8.01
N LEU A 73 5.66 5.67 6.97
CA LEU A 73 5.02 6.98 6.81
C LEU A 73 4.07 7.29 7.97
N GLY A 74 4.34 8.39 8.67
CA GLY A 74 3.45 8.92 9.71
C GLY A 74 3.16 7.91 10.82
N GLN A 75 1.87 7.66 11.07
CA GLN A 75 1.38 6.78 12.15
C GLN A 75 0.58 5.61 11.58
N VAL A 76 0.97 5.12 10.40
CA VAL A 76 0.27 4.03 9.70
C VAL A 76 0.26 2.75 10.55
N LEU A 77 1.40 2.40 11.16
CA LEU A 77 1.48 1.25 12.07
C LEU A 77 0.67 1.43 13.36
N GLU A 78 0.34 2.66 13.75
CA GLU A 78 -0.53 2.95 14.89
C GLU A 78 -2.01 2.84 14.50
N GLY A 79 -2.32 2.74 13.21
CA GLY A 79 -3.67 2.55 12.68
C GLY A 79 -4.27 3.77 12.01
N LYS A 80 -3.47 4.79 11.68
CA LYS A 80 -3.94 5.87 10.82
C LYS A 80 -4.21 5.36 9.40
N ASN A 81 -5.12 6.05 8.73
CA ASN A 81 -5.48 5.75 7.35
C ASN A 81 -4.29 5.97 6.42
N LEU A 82 -4.10 5.05 5.47
CA LEU A 82 -3.08 5.12 4.43
C LEU A 82 -3.75 4.99 3.06
N VAL A 83 -3.35 5.86 2.13
CA VAL A 83 -3.66 5.74 0.71
C VAL A 83 -2.33 5.74 -0.04
N TYR A 84 -2.09 4.71 -0.85
CA TYR A 84 -0.86 4.57 -1.63
C TYR A 84 -1.20 4.06 -3.03
N SER A 85 -0.32 4.36 -3.99
CA SER A 85 -0.43 3.94 -5.39
C SER A 85 0.92 3.44 -5.90
N ALA A 86 0.88 2.34 -6.65
CA ALA A 86 2.04 1.78 -7.34
C ALA A 86 1.55 0.94 -8.54
N PRO A 87 2.40 0.63 -9.54
CA PRO A 87 2.04 -0.21 -10.68
C PRO A 87 1.56 -1.62 -10.28
N THR A 88 0.71 -2.24 -11.09
CA THR A 88 0.35 -3.66 -10.93
C THR A 88 1.62 -4.51 -10.91
N SER A 89 1.62 -5.58 -10.11
CA SER A 89 2.80 -6.44 -9.86
C SER A 89 3.93 -5.82 -9.02
N ALA A 90 3.87 -4.54 -8.63
CA ALA A 90 4.86 -3.93 -7.73
C ALA A 90 4.79 -4.44 -6.27
N GLY A 91 3.95 -5.43 -5.97
CA GLY A 91 3.83 -5.99 -4.62
C GLY A 91 2.97 -5.19 -3.64
N LYS A 92 2.07 -4.33 -4.14
CA LYS A 92 1.15 -3.53 -3.28
C LYS A 92 0.41 -4.34 -2.22
N THR A 93 -0.02 -5.53 -2.60
CA THR A 93 -0.83 -6.38 -1.73
C THR A 93 -0.10 -6.76 -0.45
N LEU A 94 1.23 -6.91 -0.48
CA LEU A 94 2.02 -7.24 0.71
C LEU A 94 1.90 -6.17 1.80
N VAL A 95 1.89 -4.88 1.42
CA VAL A 95 1.74 -3.76 2.37
C VAL A 95 0.37 -3.83 3.06
N ALA A 96 -0.71 -4.03 2.30
CA ALA A 96 -2.06 -4.18 2.87
C ALA A 96 -2.16 -5.43 3.75
N GLU A 97 -1.63 -6.57 3.31
CA GLU A 97 -1.63 -7.82 4.06
C GLU A 97 -0.91 -7.66 5.41
N LEU A 98 0.26 -7.02 5.42
CA LEU A 98 1.04 -6.77 6.62
C LEU A 98 0.29 -5.87 7.61
N LEU A 99 -0.33 -4.78 7.12
CA LEU A 99 -1.11 -3.87 7.97
C LEU A 99 -2.34 -4.56 8.57
N ILE A 100 -3.06 -5.36 7.76
CA ILE A 100 -4.21 -6.13 8.23
C ILE A 100 -3.77 -7.15 9.28
N LEU A 101 -2.73 -7.93 9.00
CA LEU A 101 -2.17 -8.92 9.93
C LEU A 101 -1.79 -8.27 11.25
N LYS A 102 -0.97 -7.22 11.21
CA LYS A 102 -0.53 -6.49 12.40
C LYS A 102 -1.73 -5.96 13.19
N ARG A 103 -2.72 -5.36 12.52
CA ARG A 103 -3.92 -4.82 13.16
C ARG A 103 -4.73 -5.90 13.87
N VAL A 104 -5.00 -7.01 13.20
CA VAL A 104 -5.78 -8.12 13.75
C VAL A 104 -5.06 -8.73 14.95
N LEU A 105 -3.73 -8.91 14.86
CA LEU A 105 -2.93 -9.52 15.92
C LEU A 105 -2.77 -8.62 17.14
N GLU A 106 -2.61 -7.31 16.96
CA GLU A 106 -2.42 -6.36 18.07
C GLU A 106 -3.72 -5.94 18.74
N THR A 107 -4.80 -5.79 17.97
CA THR A 107 -6.08 -5.26 18.49
C THR A 107 -7.13 -6.33 18.72
N HIS A 108 -6.93 -7.55 18.23
CA HIS A 108 -7.92 -8.64 18.22
C HIS A 108 -9.27 -8.25 17.59
N LYS A 109 -9.26 -7.26 16.69
CA LYS A 109 -10.44 -6.82 15.94
C LYS A 109 -10.49 -7.49 14.56
N LYS A 110 -11.71 -7.58 14.02
CA LYS A 110 -11.94 -8.07 12.65
C LYS A 110 -11.47 -7.03 11.64
N ALA A 111 -10.91 -7.49 10.52
CA ALA A 111 -10.54 -6.68 9.37
C ALA A 111 -11.36 -7.07 8.14
N LEU A 112 -11.62 -6.10 7.25
CA LEU A 112 -12.36 -6.31 6.01
C LEU A 112 -11.44 -6.08 4.81
N PHE A 113 -11.33 -7.08 3.94
CA PHE A 113 -10.61 -6.96 2.67
C PHE A 113 -11.62 -6.81 1.53
N ILE A 114 -11.70 -5.62 0.94
CA ILE A 114 -12.67 -5.30 -0.11
C ILE A 114 -12.02 -5.52 -1.48
N LEU A 115 -12.66 -6.30 -2.35
CA LEU A 115 -12.20 -6.63 -3.69
C LEU A 115 -13.33 -6.40 -4.70
N PRO A 116 -13.02 -6.02 -5.95
CA PRO A 116 -14.04 -5.65 -6.94
C PRO A 116 -14.82 -6.85 -7.51
N PHE A 117 -14.25 -8.06 -7.49
CA PHE A 117 -14.83 -9.24 -8.13
C PHE A 117 -14.81 -10.46 -7.22
N VAL A 118 -15.85 -11.28 -7.33
CA VAL A 118 -16.00 -12.54 -6.56
C VAL A 118 -14.89 -13.54 -6.87
N SER A 119 -14.42 -13.61 -8.12
CA SER A 119 -13.31 -14.50 -8.51
C SER A 119 -12.03 -14.16 -7.73
N VAL A 120 -11.66 -12.88 -7.71
CA VAL A 120 -10.49 -12.38 -6.98
C VAL A 120 -10.69 -12.53 -5.46
N ALA A 121 -11.91 -12.33 -4.96
CA ALA A 121 -12.23 -12.56 -3.56
C ALA A 121 -12.04 -14.03 -3.15
N LYS A 122 -12.46 -14.99 -3.99
CA LYS A 122 -12.25 -16.42 -3.76
C LYS A 122 -10.76 -16.76 -3.74
N GLU A 123 -10.00 -16.28 -4.72
CA GLU A 123 -8.55 -16.48 -4.77
C GLU A 123 -7.86 -15.94 -3.50
N LYS A 124 -8.18 -14.70 -3.10
CA LYS A 124 -7.59 -14.07 -1.93
C LYS A 124 -8.01 -14.72 -0.62
N LYS A 125 -9.24 -15.25 -0.53
CA LYS A 125 -9.68 -16.05 0.63
C LYS A 125 -8.76 -17.25 0.83
N TYR A 126 -8.57 -18.09 -0.19
CA TYR A 126 -7.74 -19.30 -0.07
C TYR A 126 -6.28 -18.96 0.21
N TYR A 127 -5.75 -17.92 -0.45
CA TYR A 127 -4.41 -17.43 -0.20
C TYR A 127 -4.21 -16.99 1.26
N LEU A 128 -5.09 -16.14 1.81
CA LEU A 128 -4.95 -15.65 3.18
C LEU A 128 -5.13 -16.77 4.21
N GLN A 129 -6.03 -17.73 3.95
CA GLN A 129 -6.18 -18.93 4.78
C GLN A 129 -4.91 -19.80 4.80
N ALA A 130 -4.19 -19.87 3.69
CA ALA A 130 -2.92 -20.60 3.62
C ALA A 130 -1.77 -19.86 4.33
N VAL A 131 -1.81 -18.53 4.40
CA VAL A 131 -0.80 -17.69 5.07
C VAL A 131 -1.01 -17.65 6.59
N GLN A 132 -2.27 -17.56 7.03
CA GLN A 132 -2.64 -17.52 8.44
C GLN A 132 -2.92 -18.94 8.95
N THR A 133 -1.88 -19.67 9.37
CA THR A 133 -2.00 -21.02 9.98
C THR A 133 -2.64 -21.00 11.39
N LEU A 134 -3.17 -19.86 11.85
CA LEU A 134 -3.87 -19.74 13.13
C LEU A 134 -5.36 -20.00 12.91
N PRO A 135 -6.03 -20.75 13.81
CA PRO A 135 -7.48 -20.85 13.82
C PRO A 135 -8.04 -19.48 14.23
N LEU A 136 -8.15 -18.56 13.27
CA LEU A 136 -8.95 -17.35 13.43
C LEU A 136 -10.41 -17.80 13.38
N VAL A 137 -10.92 -18.14 14.57
CA VAL A 137 -12.35 -18.27 14.82
C VAL A 137 -12.91 -16.85 14.70
N PHE A 138 -13.54 -16.55 13.57
CA PHE A 138 -14.32 -15.32 13.36
C PHE A 138 -15.68 -15.40 14.05
#